data_AF-A0A2X2UMR0-F1
#
_entry.id   AF-A0A2X2UMR0-F1
#
_cell.length_a   1.000
_cell.length_b   1.000
_cell.length_c   1.000
_cell.angle_alpha   90.00
_cell.angle_beta   90.00
_cell.angle_gamma   90.00
#
_symmetry.space_group_name_H-M   'P 1'
#
loop_
_entity.id
_entity.type
_entity.pdbx_description
1 polymer ?
#
loop_
_entity_poly.entity_id
_entity_poly.type
_entity_poly.pdbx_seq_one_letter_code
_entity_poly.pdbx_strand_id
1 'polypeptide(L)'
;MTGDKKKEVLEVLKEIVRIGTVHAYDPAKRMARVKFDNLGGIISPPIKVLSRPRVIVPADGTMEGSKVAGTTLKYDKNDSLSTESHTHAAYVTDWNPKVNTMVLCLYYPDGGGDGYVLGEV
;
A
#
# COMPACT_ATOMS: atom_id res chain seq x y z
N MET A 1 9.24 -16.46 -31.49
CA MET A 1 10.30 -15.59 -30.94
C MET A 1 11.60 -16.36 -30.91
N THR A 2 12.65 -15.85 -31.55
CA THR A 2 14.02 -16.41 -31.55
C THR A 2 14.61 -16.40 -30.14
N GLY A 3 15.61 -17.26 -29.85
CA GLY A 3 16.27 -17.34 -28.53
C GLY A 3 16.81 -15.99 -28.04
N ASP A 4 17.34 -15.18 -28.95
CA ASP A 4 17.90 -13.86 -28.63
C ASP A 4 16.84 -12.89 -28.10
N LYS A 5 15.65 -12.88 -28.71
CA LYS A 5 14.52 -12.04 -28.27
C LYS A 5 14.03 -12.40 -26.88
N LYS A 6 14.09 -13.68 -26.49
CA LYS A 6 13.71 -14.11 -25.13
C LYS A 6 14.68 -13.57 -24.09
N LYS A 7 15.99 -13.61 -24.40
CA LYS A 7 17.04 -13.11 -23.51
C LYS A 7 16.93 -11.60 -23.32
N GLU A 8 16.72 -10.87 -24.42
CA GLU A 8 16.50 -9.43 -24.39
C GLU A 8 15.31 -9.03 -23.50
N VAL A 9 14.14 -9.66 -23.71
CA VAL A 9 12.94 -9.39 -22.88
C VAL A 9 13.17 -9.70 -21.41
N LEU A 10 13.91 -10.77 -21.10
CA LEU A 10 14.19 -11.15 -19.72
C LEU A 10 15.07 -10.12 -19.01
N GLU A 11 16.08 -9.55 -19.70
CA GLU A 11 16.92 -8.51 -19.12
C GLU A 11 16.11 -7.23 -18.85
N VAL A 12 15.25 -6.82 -19.78
CA VAL A 12 14.34 -5.68 -19.56
C VAL A 12 13.41 -5.90 -18.36
N LEU A 13 12.86 -7.10 -18.19
CA LEU A 13 11.99 -7.41 -17.05
C LEU A 13 12.71 -7.32 -15.70
N LYS A 14 13.97 -7.74 -15.63
CA LYS A 14 14.79 -7.61 -14.40
C LYS A 14 15.07 -6.15 -14.05
N GLU A 15 15.12 -5.27 -15.04
CA GLU A 15 15.28 -3.84 -14.82
C GLU A 15 13.99 -3.16 -14.38
N ILE A 16 12.82 -3.66 -14.80
CA ILE A 16 11.51 -3.10 -14.45
C ILE A 16 11.05 -3.57 -13.07
N VAL A 17 11.09 -4.87 -12.79
CA VAL A 17 10.56 -5.45 -11.56
C VAL A 17 11.71 -5.73 -10.60
N ARG A 18 11.77 -4.97 -9.50
CA ARG A 18 12.87 -5.05 -8.53
C ARG A 18 12.35 -5.33 -7.13
N ILE A 19 13.08 -6.15 -6.39
CA ILE A 19 12.86 -6.34 -4.95
C ILE A 19 14.05 -5.72 -4.23
N GLY A 20 13.78 -4.92 -3.21
CA GLY A 20 14.81 -4.27 -2.42
C GLY A 20 14.37 -3.98 -1.00
N THR A 21 15.28 -3.45 -0.20
CA THR A 21 15.07 -3.17 1.22
C THR A 21 14.91 -1.67 1.43
N VAL A 22 13.87 -1.24 2.14
CA VAL A 22 13.65 0.18 2.42
C VAL A 22 14.82 0.71 3.25
N HIS A 23 15.51 1.71 2.71
CA HIS A 23 16.61 2.39 3.35
C HIS A 23 16.15 3.63 4.11
N ALA A 24 15.21 4.39 3.55
CA ALA A 24 14.63 5.58 4.19
C ALA A 24 13.20 5.84 3.68
N TYR A 25 12.38 6.51 4.47
CA TYR A 25 11.03 6.93 4.09
C TYR A 25 10.75 8.36 4.58
N ASP A 26 10.29 9.22 3.68
CA ASP A 26 9.83 10.58 3.96
C ASP A 26 8.29 10.58 3.99
N PRO A 27 7.65 10.69 5.16
CA PRO A 27 6.19 10.68 5.29
C PRO A 27 5.54 11.96 4.74
N ALA A 28 6.24 13.09 4.71
CA ALA A 28 5.69 14.35 4.22
C ALA A 28 5.57 14.33 2.69
N LYS A 29 6.52 13.69 2.01
CA LYS A 29 6.54 13.57 0.54
C LYS A 29 5.99 12.24 0.02
N ARG A 30 5.73 11.27 0.90
CA ARG A 30 5.39 9.88 0.56
C ARG A 30 6.39 9.25 -0.41
N MET A 31 7.67 9.42 -0.12
CA MET A 31 8.77 8.90 -0.93
C MET A 31 9.67 7.98 -0.12
N ALA A 32 10.17 6.92 -0.74
CA ALA A 32 11.10 5.99 -0.13
C ALA A 32 12.41 5.96 -0.90
N ARG A 33 13.50 5.63 -0.21
CA ARG A 33 14.75 5.19 -0.81
C ARG A 33 14.88 3.70 -0.55
N VAL A 34 15.21 2.94 -1.58
CA VAL A 34 15.28 1.47 -1.53
C VAL A 34 16.69 1.04 -1.92
N LYS A 35 17.26 0.13 -1.14
CA LYS A 35 18.54 -0.53 -1.42
C LYS A 35 18.29 -1.79 -2.23
N PHE A 36 18.97 -1.92 -3.35
CA PHE A 36 18.86 -3.07 -4.26
C PHE A 36 20.14 -3.90 -4.21
N ASP A 37 20.17 -4.92 -3.36
CA ASP A 37 21.36 -5.78 -3.20
C ASP A 37 21.69 -6.54 -4.49
N ASN A 38 20.68 -6.91 -5.29
CA ASN A 38 20.85 -7.53 -6.61
C ASN A 38 21.48 -6.60 -7.66
N LEU A 39 21.56 -5.30 -7.39
CA LEU A 39 22.18 -4.29 -8.26
C LEU A 39 23.47 -3.73 -7.63
N GLY A 40 24.21 -4.56 -6.89
CA GLY A 40 25.45 -4.15 -6.22
C GLY A 40 25.24 -3.30 -4.97
N GLY A 41 24.03 -3.34 -4.38
CA GLY A 41 23.72 -2.60 -3.17
C GLY A 41 23.46 -1.11 -3.37
N ILE A 42 23.19 -0.68 -4.61
CA ILE A 42 22.84 0.72 -4.91
C ILE A 42 21.59 1.15 -4.12
N ILE A 43 21.56 2.43 -3.76
CA ILE A 43 20.43 3.05 -3.09
C ILE A 43 19.75 3.97 -4.10
N SER A 44 18.44 3.80 -4.26
CA SER A 44 17.66 4.62 -5.18
C SER A 44 17.67 6.12 -4.81
N PRO A 45 17.38 7.00 -5.79
CA PRO A 45 16.82 8.32 -5.46
C PRO A 45 15.47 8.15 -4.72
N PRO A 46 14.93 9.22 -4.12
CA PRO A 46 13.58 9.19 -3.56
C PRO A 46 12.56 8.82 -4.65
N ILE A 47 11.88 7.69 -4.47
CA ILE A 47 10.86 7.18 -5.38
C ILE A 47 9.48 7.19 -4.71
N LYS A 48 8.43 7.32 -5.52
CA LYS A 48 7.05 7.50 -5.02
C LYS A 48 6.52 6.20 -4.41
N VAL A 49 5.79 6.29 -3.30
CA VAL A 49 5.06 5.15 -2.75
C VAL A 49 3.64 5.14 -3.31
N LEU A 50 3.25 4.03 -3.94
CA LEU A 50 1.93 3.86 -4.52
C LEU A 50 0.85 4.04 -3.45
N SER A 51 -0.13 4.90 -3.72
CA SER A 51 -1.31 5.04 -2.88
C SER A 51 -2.35 3.97 -3.24
N ARG A 52 -3.01 3.42 -2.23
CA ARG A 52 -4.09 2.45 -2.42
C ARG A 52 -5.41 3.13 -2.01
N PRO A 53 -6.39 3.28 -2.93
CA PRO A 53 -7.71 3.73 -2.56
C PRO A 53 -8.28 2.79 -1.49
N ARG A 54 -8.85 3.36 -0.43
CA ARG A 54 -9.52 2.61 0.62
C ARG A 54 -10.98 3.03 0.67
N VAL A 55 -11.87 2.05 0.65
CA VAL A 55 -13.31 2.25 0.83
C VAL A 55 -13.69 1.53 2.12
N ILE A 56 -14.39 2.25 3.01
CA ILE A 56 -14.95 1.65 4.22
C ILE A 56 -16.38 1.25 3.88
N VAL A 57 -16.71 -0.02 4.06
CA VAL A 57 -18.06 -0.55 3.86
C VAL A 57 -18.56 -1.07 5.22
N PRO A 58 -19.64 -0.50 5.78
CA PRO A 58 -20.09 -0.88 7.13
C PRO A 58 -20.76 -2.26 7.19
N ALA A 59 -21.33 -2.76 6.09
CA ALA A 59 -21.89 -4.10 5.97
C ALA A 59 -22.03 -4.54 4.50
N ASP A 60 -22.05 -5.85 4.25
CA ASP A 60 -22.29 -6.44 2.93
C ASP A 60 -23.66 -5.99 2.39
N GLY A 61 -23.66 -5.14 1.35
CA GLY A 61 -24.86 -4.59 0.72
C GLY A 61 -25.08 -3.07 0.89
N THR A 62 -24.26 -2.40 1.70
CA THR A 62 -24.34 -0.94 1.93
C THR A 62 -23.10 -0.22 1.40
N MET A 63 -23.01 -0.10 0.07
CA MET A 63 -21.85 0.52 -0.61
C MET A 63 -21.86 2.06 -0.64
N GLU A 64 -22.75 2.72 0.11
CA GLU A 64 -22.83 4.18 0.14
C GLU A 64 -22.03 4.81 1.30
N GLY A 65 -20.81 5.23 0.96
CA GLY A 65 -20.02 6.20 1.72
C GLY A 65 -19.17 5.64 2.87
N SER A 66 -18.24 6.49 3.34
CA SER A 66 -17.38 6.19 4.50
C SER A 66 -18.16 6.25 5.81
N LYS A 67 -18.90 5.18 6.14
CA LYS A 67 -19.61 5.04 7.41
C LYS A 67 -19.17 3.79 8.16
N VAL A 68 -19.23 3.87 9.48
CA VAL A 68 -19.05 2.76 10.42
C VAL A 68 -20.41 2.15 10.74
N ALA A 69 -20.48 0.85 11.00
CA ALA A 69 -21.73 0.19 11.38
C ALA A 69 -22.23 0.77 12.71
N GLY A 70 -23.42 1.37 12.70
CA GLY A 70 -24.13 1.74 13.92
C GLY A 70 -24.99 0.57 14.39
N THR A 71 -25.13 0.43 15.71
CA THR A 71 -26.07 -0.55 16.28
C THR A 71 -27.00 0.12 17.27
N THR A 72 -28.19 -0.45 17.38
CA THR A 72 -29.24 0.03 18.29
C THR A 72 -29.57 -1.10 19.24
N LEU A 73 -29.36 -0.86 20.53
CA LEU A 73 -29.69 -1.80 21.59
C LEU A 73 -31.05 -1.42 22.16
N LYS A 74 -31.91 -2.41 22.31
CA LYS A 74 -33.18 -2.27 23.03
C LYS A 74 -33.11 -3.13 24.28
N TYR A 75 -33.38 -2.55 25.43
CA TYR A 75 -33.40 -3.25 26.70
C TYR A 75 -34.45 -2.64 27.63
N ASP A 76 -35.01 -3.46 28.49
CA ASP A 76 -35.93 -3.00 29.52
C ASP A 76 -35.14 -2.32 30.65
N LYS A 77 -35.61 -1.14 31.07
CA LYS A 77 -35.13 -0.46 32.26
C LYS A 77 -36.32 -0.07 33.12
N ASN A 78 -36.59 -0.85 34.16
CA ASN A 78 -37.71 -0.67 35.09
C ASN A 78 -39.08 -0.75 34.38
N ASP A 79 -39.33 -1.84 33.66
CA ASP A 79 -40.61 -2.10 32.96
C ASP A 79 -40.93 -1.05 31.87
N SER A 80 -39.87 -0.45 31.33
CA SER A 80 -39.91 0.56 30.28
C SER A 80 -38.82 0.28 29.25
N LEU A 81 -39.24 0.02 28.01
CA LEU A 81 -38.34 -0.29 26.91
C LEU A 81 -37.50 0.94 26.55
N SER A 82 -36.19 0.85 26.81
CA SER A 82 -35.21 1.85 26.46
C SER A 82 -34.49 1.49 25.16
N THR A 83 -34.08 2.50 24.40
CA THR A 83 -33.32 2.33 23.15
C THR A 83 -32.07 3.19 23.21
N GLU A 84 -30.90 2.58 23.04
CA GLU A 84 -29.63 3.31 22.94
C GLU A 84 -28.97 3.03 21.58
N SER A 85 -28.40 4.08 20.98
CA SER A 85 -27.66 4.00 19.72
C SER A 85 -26.18 4.27 20.00
N HIS A 86 -25.30 3.43 19.47
CA HIS A 86 -23.85 3.66 19.55
C HIS A 86 -23.15 3.40 18.21
N THR A 87 -22.04 4.12 18.01
CA THR A 87 -21.14 4.01 16.87
C THR A 87 -19.69 4.07 17.35
N HIS A 88 -18.76 3.50 16.58
CA HIS A 88 -17.32 3.58 16.84
C HIS A 88 -16.62 4.36 15.73
N ALA A 89 -15.76 5.31 16.07
CA ALA A 89 -14.90 5.94 15.06
C ALA A 89 -13.93 4.90 14.48
N ALA A 90 -13.79 4.89 13.16
CA ALA A 90 -12.75 4.13 12.46
C ALA A 90 -11.81 5.11 11.76
N TYR A 91 -10.50 4.95 11.97
CA TYR A 91 -9.48 5.74 11.31
C TYR A 91 -8.79 4.86 10.27
N VAL A 92 -8.78 5.35 9.03
CA VAL A 92 -8.07 4.69 7.94
C VAL A 92 -6.78 5.44 7.70
N THR A 93 -5.66 4.75 7.93
CA THR A 93 -4.33 5.28 7.62
C THR A 93 -3.80 4.65 6.34
N ASP A 94 -3.06 5.44 5.56
CA ASP A 94 -2.29 4.89 4.47
C ASP A 94 -1.25 3.89 4.99
N TRP A 95 -0.92 2.91 4.16
CA TRP A 95 0.25 2.09 4.41
C TRP A 95 1.51 2.87 4.05
N ASN A 96 2.46 2.88 4.97
CA ASN A 96 3.76 3.53 4.83
C ASN A 96 4.86 2.48 4.97
N PRO A 97 5.89 2.47 4.09
CA PRO A 97 7.00 1.54 4.18
C PRO A 97 7.79 1.75 5.47
N LYS A 98 8.23 0.65 6.08
CA LYS A 98 9.09 0.69 7.26
C LYS A 98 10.55 0.52 6.83
N VAL A 99 11.46 1.21 7.50
CA VAL A 99 12.90 1.01 7.25
C VAL A 99 13.26 -0.44 7.55
N ASN A 100 14.15 -1.02 6.73
CA ASN A 100 14.60 -2.41 6.76
C ASN A 100 13.57 -3.48 6.35
N THR A 101 12.40 -3.11 5.81
CA THR A 101 11.48 -4.09 5.23
C THR A 101 11.74 -4.29 3.75
N MET A 102 11.49 -5.50 3.26
CA MET A 102 11.55 -5.79 1.83
C MET A 102 10.32 -5.23 1.12
N VAL A 103 10.53 -4.65 -0.06
CA VAL A 103 9.48 -4.06 -0.88
C VAL A 103 9.64 -4.43 -2.35
N LEU A 104 8.50 -4.51 -3.03
CA LEU A 104 8.43 -4.64 -4.48
C LEU A 104 8.40 -3.25 -5.12
N CYS A 105 9.24 -3.05 -6.12
CA CYS A 105 9.38 -1.81 -6.87
C CYS A 105 9.15 -2.04 -8.37
N LEU A 106 8.51 -1.06 -9.01
CA LEU A 106 8.37 -0.97 -10.47
C LEU A 106 9.15 0.24 -11.00
N TYR A 107 9.98 0.01 -12.01
CA TYR A 107 10.82 1.02 -12.65
C TYR A 107 10.51 1.12 -14.14
N TYR A 108 10.74 2.30 -14.71
CA TYR A 108 10.80 2.46 -16.15
C TYR A 108 12.07 1.78 -16.71
N PRO A 109 11.99 1.12 -17.87
CA PRO A 109 13.14 0.45 -18.50
C PRO A 109 14.08 1.43 -19.23
N ASP A 110 14.03 2.71 -18.91
CA ASP A 110 14.82 3.77 -19.57
C ASP A 110 16.10 4.13 -18.82
N GLY A 111 16.35 3.50 -17.67
CA GLY A 111 17.48 3.80 -16.80
C GLY A 111 17.37 5.15 -16.06
N GLY A 112 16.26 5.88 -16.22
CA GLY A 112 16.06 7.24 -15.70
C GLY A 112 15.92 7.35 -14.18
N GLY A 113 15.91 6.22 -13.48
CA GLY A 113 15.93 6.17 -12.01
C GLY A 113 14.62 6.53 -11.32
N ASP A 114 13.56 6.89 -12.05
CA ASP A 114 12.22 7.08 -11.49
C ASP A 114 11.49 5.72 -11.40
N GLY A 115 10.72 5.56 -10.33
CA GLY A 115 10.07 4.30 -10.01
C GLY A 115 9.05 4.45 -8.88
N TYR A 116 8.44 3.31 -8.54
CA TYR A 116 7.35 3.25 -7.58
C TYR A 116 7.54 2.09 -6.62
N VAL A 117 7.35 2.34 -5.33
CA VAL A 117 7.19 1.28 -4.32
C VAL A 117 5.73 0.83 -4.31
N LEU A 118 5.49 -0.47 -4.50
CA LEU A 118 4.14 -1.02 -4.57
C LEU A 118 3.61 -1.52 -3.24
N GLY A 119 4.48 -2.08 -2.41
CA GLY A 119 4.09 -2.83 -1.21
C GLY A 119 5.27 -3.51 -0.53
N GLU A 120 5.08 -3.83 0.74
CA GLU A 120 5.90 -4.79 1.49
C GLU A 120 5.73 -6.20 0.89
N VAL A 121 6.80 -7.00 0.94
CA VAL A 121 6.84 -8.40 0.48
C VAL A 121 7.04 -9.32 1.67
#